data_AF-A0A1H9WTB3-F1
#
_entry.id   AF-A0A1H9WTB3-F1
#
_cell.length_a   1.000
_cell.length_b   1.000
_cell.length_c   1.000
_cell.angle_alpha   90.00
_cell.angle_beta   90.00
_cell.angle_gamma   90.00
#
_symmetry.space_group_name_H-M   'P 1'
#
loop_
_entity.id
_entity.type
_entity.pdbx_description
1 polymer ?
#
loop_
_entity_poly.entity_id
_entity_poly.type
_entity_poly.pdbx_seq_one_letter_code
_entity_poly.pdbx_strand_id
1 'polypeptide(L)'
;MKELRNGDGLVPKSQFWATDQGGHRQIGCIYTAQGLEYDYGAVIFGPDLVRRGDRWVVDPKTNEDRSMKDIDSRLYPRLAANIYWVLATRATRGCWLYSVDEETQAFLTTLLQPTVES
;
A
#
# COMPACT_ATOMS: atom_id res chain seq x y z
N MET A 1 22.90 5.22 -16.94
CA MET A 1 22.33 5.57 -18.26
C MET A 1 23.04 4.74 -19.32
N LYS A 2 22.43 3.61 -19.69
CA LYS A 2 22.77 2.81 -20.87
C LYS A 2 21.47 2.11 -21.26
N GLU A 3 21.01 2.39 -22.48
CA GLU A 3 19.75 1.90 -23.02
C GLU A 3 19.78 0.37 -23.15
N LEU A 4 18.67 -0.28 -22.80
CA LEU A 4 18.29 -1.59 -23.32
C LEU A 4 16.90 -1.44 -23.94
N ARG A 5 16.87 -1.60 -25.26
CA ARG A 5 15.68 -1.69 -26.09
C ARG A 5 15.05 -3.09 -25.96
N ASN A 6 13.72 -3.07 -26.04
CA ASN A 6 12.82 -4.13 -26.51
C ASN A 6 12.55 -5.32 -25.57
N GLY A 7 11.32 -5.33 -25.05
CA GLY A 7 10.69 -6.44 -24.35
C GLY A 7 9.31 -6.00 -23.86
N ASP A 8 8.32 -6.14 -24.73
CA ASP A 8 6.89 -6.27 -24.44
C ASP A 8 6.14 -5.00 -23.97
N GLY A 9 5.45 -4.38 -24.93
CA GLY A 9 4.63 -3.18 -24.76
C GLY A 9 3.36 -3.38 -23.92
N LEU A 10 3.51 -3.61 -22.61
CA LEU A 10 2.40 -3.70 -21.65
C LEU A 10 2.55 -2.79 -20.43
N VAL A 11 3.40 -1.75 -20.50
CA VAL A 11 3.45 -0.73 -19.44
C VAL A 11 3.37 0.66 -20.06
N PRO A 12 2.19 1.29 -20.07
CA PRO A 12 2.06 2.68 -20.48
C PRO A 12 2.81 3.59 -19.51
N LYS A 13 3.38 4.68 -20.02
CA LYS A 13 3.94 5.76 -19.20
C LYS A 13 2.85 6.32 -18.28
N SER A 14 3.25 6.66 -17.06
CA SER A 14 2.47 7.02 -15.85
C SER A 14 1.25 7.96 -15.97
N GLN A 15 0.96 8.51 -17.15
CA GLN A 15 -0.08 9.54 -17.35
C GLN A 15 -1.45 8.97 -17.80
N PHE A 16 -1.61 7.65 -17.95
CA PHE A 16 -2.87 7.02 -18.39
C PHE A 16 -3.46 6.03 -17.37
N TRP A 17 -3.16 6.20 -16.07
CA TRP A 17 -3.68 5.36 -15.00
C TRP A 17 -5.23 5.32 -14.96
N ALA A 18 -5.88 6.49 -15.08
CA ALA A 18 -7.26 6.68 -14.62
C ALA A 18 -8.34 6.31 -15.64
N THR A 19 -7.98 6.05 -16.89
CA THR A 19 -8.96 5.91 -17.99
C THR A 19 -8.69 4.75 -18.94
N ASP A 20 -7.63 3.97 -18.71
CA ASP A 20 -7.32 2.82 -19.56
C ASP A 20 -7.98 1.55 -19.01
N GLN A 21 -8.55 0.72 -19.90
CA GLN A 21 -9.18 -0.55 -19.51
C GLN A 21 -8.19 -1.53 -18.84
N GLY A 22 -6.88 -1.25 -18.83
CA GLY A 22 -5.86 -1.99 -18.09
C GLY A 22 -5.55 -1.53 -16.66
N GLY A 23 -6.16 -0.43 -16.16
CA GLY A 23 -5.88 0.12 -14.82
C GLY A 23 -6.31 -0.79 -13.66
N HIS A 24 -7.29 -1.67 -13.88
CA HIS A 24 -7.91 -2.54 -12.88
C HIS A 24 -7.01 -3.69 -12.34
N ARG A 25 -5.79 -3.87 -12.87
CA ARG A 25 -4.87 -4.97 -12.47
C ARG A 25 -3.52 -4.49 -11.93
N GLN A 26 -3.42 -3.22 -11.53
CA GLN A 26 -2.13 -2.65 -11.15
C GLN A 26 -1.92 -2.67 -9.62
N ILE A 27 -0.77 -3.18 -9.20
CA ILE A 27 -0.29 -3.12 -7.83
C ILE A 27 0.68 -1.93 -7.75
N GLY A 28 0.31 -0.90 -6.99
CA GLY A 28 1.12 0.30 -6.78
C GLY A 28 1.64 0.39 -5.35
N CYS A 29 2.82 0.98 -5.19
CA CYS A 29 3.29 1.46 -3.89
C CYS A 29 2.96 2.95 -3.72
N ILE A 30 3.32 3.53 -2.57
CA ILE A 30 3.07 4.95 -2.26
C ILE A 30 3.50 5.91 -3.38
N TYR A 31 4.61 5.63 -4.06
CA TYR A 31 5.14 6.47 -5.13
C TYR A 31 4.29 6.46 -6.41
N THR A 32 3.48 5.42 -6.62
CA THR A 32 2.62 5.26 -7.80
C THR A 32 1.19 5.67 -7.51
N ALA A 33 0.71 5.48 -6.27
CA ALA A 33 -0.65 5.87 -5.87
C ALA A 33 -0.80 7.38 -5.59
N GLN A 34 0.31 8.11 -5.50
CA GLN A 34 0.29 9.54 -5.19
C GLN A 34 -0.15 10.36 -6.41
N GLY A 35 -1.27 11.09 -6.27
CA GLY A 35 -1.80 11.99 -7.31
C GLY A 35 -2.94 11.39 -8.14
N LEU A 36 -3.49 10.25 -7.72
CA LEU A 36 -4.53 9.53 -8.41
C LEU A 36 -5.64 9.14 -7.42
N GLU A 37 -6.90 9.33 -7.82
CA GLU A 37 -8.09 9.04 -7.03
C GLU A 37 -8.85 7.86 -7.68
N TYR A 38 -9.31 6.92 -6.84
CA TYR A 38 -10.10 5.77 -7.28
C TYR A 38 -11.37 5.68 -6.47
N ASP A 39 -12.44 5.17 -7.07
CA ASP A 39 -13.67 4.85 -6.35
C ASP A 39 -13.40 3.82 -5.25
N TYR A 40 -12.72 2.72 -5.60
CA TYR A 40 -12.39 1.64 -4.67
C TYR A 40 -10.90 1.30 -4.73
N GLY A 41 -10.34 0.87 -3.61
CA GLY A 41 -8.95 0.44 -3.50
C GLY A 41 -8.73 -0.61 -2.43
N ALA A 42 -7.52 -1.18 -2.42
CA ALA A 42 -7.07 -2.06 -1.35
C ALA A 42 -5.63 -1.72 -0.95
N VAL A 43 -5.35 -1.80 0.35
CA VAL A 43 -4.01 -1.59 0.91
C VAL A 43 -3.57 -2.85 1.62
N ILE A 44 -2.36 -3.31 1.28
CA ILE A 44 -1.73 -4.46 1.91
C ILE A 44 -0.67 -3.94 2.88
N PHE A 45 -0.85 -4.24 4.16
CA PHE A 45 0.12 -4.02 5.23
C PHE A 45 1.16 -5.13 5.16
N GLY A 46 2.40 -4.73 4.95
CA GLY A 46 3.57 -5.60 4.94
C GLY A 46 4.01 -6.00 6.36
N PRO A 47 5.02 -6.87 6.47
CA PRO A 47 5.55 -7.34 7.75
C PRO A 47 6.32 -6.26 8.53
N ASP A 48 6.46 -5.06 7.96
CA ASP A 48 7.17 -3.93 8.53
C ASP A 48 6.32 -3.09 9.49
N LEU A 49 5.00 -3.29 9.50
CA LEU A 49 4.06 -2.68 10.43
C LEU A 49 3.01 -3.72 10.86
N VAL A 50 3.17 -4.25 12.07
CA VAL A 50 2.29 -5.27 12.65
C VAL A 50 1.79 -4.86 14.02
N ARG A 51 0.76 -5.54 14.53
CA ARG A 51 0.21 -5.36 15.86
C ARG A 51 0.57 -6.53 16.75
N ARG A 52 0.99 -6.23 17.98
CA ARG A 52 1.22 -7.20 19.05
C ARG A 52 0.52 -6.71 20.31
N GLY A 53 -0.53 -7.41 20.74
CA GLY A 53 -1.42 -7.00 21.82
C GLY A 53 -2.05 -5.63 21.56
N ASP A 54 -1.73 -4.66 22.42
CA ASP A 54 -2.25 -3.31 22.35
C ASP A 54 -1.39 -2.35 21.50
N ARG A 55 -0.24 -2.80 21.00
CA ARG A 55 0.80 -1.94 20.38
C ARG A 55 1.05 -2.24 18.92
N TRP A 56 1.41 -1.20 18.18
CA TRP A 56 2.02 -1.31 16.86
C TRP A 56 3.51 -1.54 17.01
N VAL A 57 4.03 -2.52 16.28
CA VAL A 57 5.43 -2.91 16.19
C VAL A 57 5.87 -2.67 14.75
N VAL A 58 7.03 -2.04 14.58
CA VAL A 58 7.60 -1.79 13.27
C VAL A 58 8.97 -2.41 13.12
N ASP A 59 9.26 -2.91 11.92
CA ASP A 59 10.57 -3.40 11.54
C ASP A 59 10.93 -2.92 10.11
N PRO A 60 11.73 -1.85 9.97
CA PRO A 60 12.15 -1.36 8.66
C PRO A 60 12.86 -2.41 7.80
N LYS A 61 13.51 -3.42 8.43
CA LYS A 61 14.31 -4.41 7.71
C LYS A 61 13.46 -5.36 6.88
N THR A 62 12.20 -5.54 7.27
CA THR A 62 11.23 -6.39 6.59
C THR A 62 10.45 -5.64 5.50
N ASN A 63 10.65 -4.33 5.35
CA ASN A 63 10.07 -3.58 4.24
C ASN A 63 10.71 -4.03 2.91
N GLU A 64 9.91 -4.12 1.84
CA GLU A 64 10.41 -4.52 0.52
C GLU A 64 11.12 -3.38 -0.22
N ASP A 65 10.85 -2.12 0.14
CA ASP A 65 11.62 -0.96 -0.33
C ASP A 65 12.97 -0.91 0.39
N ARG A 66 14.05 -1.13 -0.36
CA ARG A 66 15.41 -1.08 0.18
C ARG A 66 15.76 0.26 0.79
N SER A 67 15.21 1.36 0.28
CA SER A 67 15.47 2.70 0.82
C SER A 67 14.88 2.91 2.21
N MET A 68 13.87 2.10 2.58
CA MET A 68 13.22 2.14 3.88
C MET A 68 14.02 1.43 4.98
N LYS A 69 14.93 0.51 4.61
CA LYS A 69 15.65 -0.34 5.57
C LYS A 69 16.65 0.42 6.44
N ASP A 70 17.20 1.51 5.92
CA ASP A 70 18.25 2.30 6.58
C ASP A 70 17.69 3.52 7.35
N ILE A 71 16.36 3.64 7.44
CA ILE A 71 15.71 4.74 8.16
C ILE A 71 15.87 4.54 9.66
N ASP A 72 16.13 5.66 10.37
CA ASP A 72 16.22 5.68 11.82
C ASP A 72 14.97 5.07 12.48
N SER A 73 15.18 4.11 13.39
CA SER A 73 14.11 3.36 14.04
C SER A 73 13.16 4.22 14.87
N ARG A 74 13.56 5.43 15.27
CA ARG A 74 12.70 6.42 15.96
C ARG A 74 11.81 7.18 14.99
N LEU A 75 12.22 7.31 13.72
CA LEU A 75 11.46 8.01 12.69
C LEU A 75 10.53 7.08 11.92
N TYR A 76 10.96 5.83 11.73
CA TYR A 76 10.24 4.83 10.95
C TYR A 76 8.77 4.62 11.37
N PRO A 77 8.41 4.53 12.68
CA PRO A 77 7.01 4.31 13.08
C PRO A 77 6.05 5.36 12.50
N ARG A 78 6.46 6.63 12.52
CA ARG A 78 5.64 7.73 11.99
C ARG A 78 5.58 7.67 10.47
N LEU A 79 6.69 7.34 9.83
CA LEU A 79 6.76 7.22 8.37
C LEU A 79 5.89 6.07 7.85
N ALA A 80 6.01 4.88 8.42
CA ALA A 80 5.20 3.71 8.06
C ALA A 80 3.71 4.02 8.22
N ALA A 81 3.30 4.55 9.38
CA ALA A 81 1.90 4.93 9.61
C ALA A 81 1.40 5.95 8.57
N ASN A 82 2.21 6.96 8.22
CA ASN A 82 1.85 7.94 7.20
C ASN A 82 1.73 7.32 5.81
N ILE A 83 2.63 6.41 5.42
CA ILE A 83 2.59 5.70 4.14
C ILE A 83 1.27 4.93 4.01
N TYR A 84 0.96 4.08 4.99
CA TYR A 84 -0.27 3.29 4.97
C TYR A 84 -1.52 4.16 5.04
N TRP A 85 -1.49 5.25 5.81
CA TRP A 85 -2.59 6.22 5.86
C TRP A 85 -2.82 6.92 4.52
N VAL A 86 -1.76 7.40 3.88
CA VAL A 86 -1.86 8.06 2.57
C VAL A 86 -2.46 7.11 1.54
N LEU A 87 -2.04 5.84 1.54
CA LEU A 87 -2.60 4.80 0.68
C LEU A 87 -4.08 4.54 0.97
N ALA A 88 -4.45 4.34 2.23
CA ALA A 88 -5.81 4.01 2.65
C ALA A 88 -6.82 5.14 2.37
N THR A 89 -6.34 6.38 2.29
CA THR A 89 -7.16 7.58 2.05
C THR A 89 -7.24 7.99 0.57
N ARG A 90 -6.63 7.26 -0.37
CA ARG A 90 -6.77 7.55 -1.81
C ARG A 90 -8.09 7.08 -2.41
N ALA A 91 -8.74 6.08 -1.80
CA ALA A 91 -10.02 5.57 -2.29
C ALA A 91 -11.19 6.42 -1.76
N THR A 92 -12.07 6.87 -2.65
CA THR A 92 -13.11 7.85 -2.33
C THR A 92 -14.43 7.22 -1.88
N ARG A 93 -14.73 5.98 -2.29
CA ARG A 93 -15.95 5.24 -1.92
C ARG A 93 -15.68 4.09 -0.96
N GLY A 94 -14.55 3.40 -1.08
CA GLY A 94 -14.21 2.31 -0.16
C GLY A 94 -12.77 1.80 -0.28
N CYS A 95 -12.16 1.47 0.85
CA CYS A 95 -10.82 0.89 0.89
C CYS A 95 -10.80 -0.40 1.72
N TRP A 96 -10.38 -1.51 1.13
CA TRP A 96 -10.08 -2.73 1.87
C TRP A 96 -8.68 -2.66 2.47
N LEU A 97 -8.55 -3.06 3.74
CA LEU A 97 -7.25 -3.22 4.39
C LEU A 97 -7.00 -4.71 4.59
N TYR A 98 -5.84 -5.17 4.15
CA TYR A 98 -5.36 -6.52 4.37
C TYR A 98 -3.98 -6.46 5.02
N SER A 99 -3.73 -7.33 5.99
CA SER A 99 -2.42 -7.52 6.60
C SER A 99 -1.93 -8.93 6.33
N VAL A 100 -0.64 -9.03 5.97
CA VAL A 100 0.05 -10.33 5.85
C VAL A 100 0.28 -10.99 7.22
N ASP A 101 0.21 -10.20 8.29
CA ASP A 101 0.27 -10.67 9.67
C ASP A 101 -1.13 -10.96 10.23
N GLU A 102 -1.32 -12.17 10.77
CA GLU A 102 -2.62 -12.69 11.21
C GLU A 102 -3.21 -11.92 12.39
N GLU A 103 -2.40 -11.57 13.39
CA GLU A 103 -2.87 -10.82 14.57
C GLU A 103 -3.34 -9.42 14.17
N THR A 104 -2.58 -8.77 13.30
CA THR A 104 -2.95 -7.49 12.72
C THR A 104 -4.22 -7.59 11.88
N GLN A 105 -4.37 -8.63 11.05
CA GLN A 105 -5.57 -8.84 10.25
C GLN A 105 -6.81 -9.08 11.12
N ALA A 106 -6.67 -9.87 12.19
CA ALA A 106 -7.73 -10.09 13.15
C ALA A 106 -8.16 -8.76 13.78
N PHE A 107 -7.21 -7.92 14.19
CA PHE A 107 -7.50 -6.59 14.71
C PHE A 107 -8.19 -5.68 13.69
N LEU A 108 -7.70 -5.59 12.46
CA LEU A 108 -8.32 -4.79 11.39
C LEU A 108 -9.77 -5.21 11.15
N THR A 109 -10.06 -6.51 11.21
CA THR A 109 -11.42 -7.06 11.05
C THR A 109 -12.35 -6.65 12.20
N THR A 110 -11.83 -6.36 13.39
CA THR A 110 -12.65 -5.80 14.48
C THR A 110 -12.97 -4.33 14.30
N LEU A 111 -12.14 -3.59 13.56
CA LEU A 111 -12.32 -2.16 13.30
C LEU A 111 -13.21 -1.87 12.08
N LEU A 112 -13.11 -2.72 11.06
CA LEU A 112 -13.77 -2.53 9.78
C LEU A 112 -15.01 -3.41 9.71
N GLN A 113 -16.19 -2.80 9.58
CA GLN A 113 -17.38 -3.54 9.18
C GLN A 113 -17.22 -3.95 7.72
N PRO A 114 -17.40 -5.24 7.36
CA PRO A 114 -17.49 -5.61 5.96
C PRO A 114 -18.64 -4.83 5.33
N THR A 115 -18.35 -3.99 4.33
CA THR A 115 -19.42 -3.37 3.55
C THR A 115 -20.06 -4.46 2.71
N VAL A 116 -21.15 -5.03 3.22
CA VAL A 116 -22.01 -5.94 2.47
C VAL A 116 -22.89 -5.05 1.60
N GLU A 117 -22.54 -4.89 0.32
CA GLU A 117 -23.47 -4.30 -0.64
C GLU A 117 -24.67 -5.24 -0.77
N SER A 118 -25.87 -4.72 -0.45
CA SER A 118 -27.16 -5.42 -0.47
C SER A 118 -27.87 -5.26 -1.81
#